data_AF-A0A9P7QYG8-F1
#
_entry.id   AF-A0A9P7QYG8-F1
#
_cell.length_a   1.000
_cell.length_b   1.000
_cell.length_c   1.000
_cell.angle_alpha   90.00
_cell.angle_beta   90.00
_cell.angle_gamma   90.00
#
_symmetry.space_group_name_H-M   'P 1'
#
loop_
_entity.id
_entity.type
_entity.pdbx_description
1 polymer ?
#
loop_
_entity_poly.entity_id
_entity_poly.type
_entity_poly.pdbx_seq_one_letter_code
_entity_poly.pdbx_strand_id
1 'polypeptide(L)'
;MWLPPKHQIPAAIDPNLQEGAYNHPVVIMSLVPSLEGFVEVFMITSMGSRGIAQAHRPDWAHWLKYVPIKPATHPGMPDAQLCLPDHCLPLAKNSYVNIRQWHSVHLEALRPYRLSGGDPPVLGKASLRRLREVSGFVDLHDPNNSKRLKKVSSFDGLCDQAKRLKGLKGSQSRNDSGLLPEMDDLEVDLRETVQSDGYISLAGLMLLVLLAAVFLHLYIKLKA
;
A
#
# COMPACT_ATOMS: atom_id res chain seq x y z
N MET A 1 11.36 13.61 2.05
CA MET A 1 10.83 14.97 1.83
C MET A 1 9.91 15.35 2.99
N TRP A 2 9.41 16.58 3.05
CA TRP A 2 8.48 17.06 4.06
C TRP A 2 7.23 17.64 3.40
N LEU A 3 6.05 17.19 3.82
CA LEU A 3 4.79 17.84 3.50
C LEU A 3 4.52 18.90 4.59
N PRO A 4 4.56 20.20 4.27
CA PRO A 4 4.41 21.26 5.26
C PRO A 4 2.98 21.33 5.83
N PRO A 5 2.75 22.12 6.89
CA PRO A 5 1.41 22.45 7.35
C PRO A 5 0.53 22.98 6.22
N LYS A 6 -0.77 22.66 6.25
CA LYS A 6 -1.74 23.03 5.20
C LYS A 6 -1.71 24.51 4.85
N HIS A 7 -1.70 25.39 5.86
CA HIS A 7 -1.67 26.84 5.68
C HIS A 7 -0.40 27.40 5.00
N GLN A 8 0.65 26.59 4.84
CA GLN A 8 1.89 26.96 4.13
C GLN A 8 1.89 26.49 2.68
N ILE A 9 0.86 25.76 2.25
CA ILE A 9 0.69 25.26 0.88
C ILE A 9 -0.28 26.19 0.15
N PRO A 10 0.09 26.75 -1.02
CA PRO A 10 -0.84 27.52 -1.84
C PRO A 10 -2.04 26.67 -2.24
N ALA A 11 -3.25 27.24 -2.16
CA ALA A 11 -4.50 26.53 -2.45
C ALA A 11 -4.52 25.86 -3.84
N ALA A 12 -3.81 26.43 -4.83
CA ALA A 12 -3.72 25.89 -6.18
C ALA A 12 -3.00 24.53 -6.27
N ILE A 13 -2.13 24.21 -5.30
CA ILE A 13 -1.35 22.96 -5.26
C ILE A 13 -1.58 22.18 -3.96
N ASP A 14 -2.64 22.51 -3.22
CA ASP A 14 -3.02 21.79 -2.00
C ASP A 14 -3.52 20.37 -2.38
N PRO A 15 -2.91 19.30 -1.85
CA PRO A 15 -3.37 17.93 -2.10
C PRO A 15 -4.74 17.61 -1.46
N ASN A 16 -5.34 18.53 -0.69
CA ASN A 16 -6.63 18.37 -0.03
C ASN A 16 -6.71 17.08 0.82
N LEU A 17 -5.66 16.82 1.60
CA LEU A 17 -5.60 15.69 2.52
C LEU A 17 -6.43 15.99 3.78
N GLN A 18 -6.65 14.96 4.60
CA GLN A 18 -7.18 15.15 5.95
C GLN A 18 -6.23 16.01 6.79
N GLU A 19 -6.76 16.82 7.70
CA GLU A 19 -5.98 17.80 8.48
C GLU A 19 -4.78 17.15 9.21
N GLY A 20 -4.97 15.93 9.72
CA GLY A 20 -3.92 15.15 10.40
C GLY A 20 -2.86 14.53 9.49
N ALA A 21 -2.92 14.75 8.17
CA ALA A 21 -1.96 14.24 7.19
C ALA A 21 -0.96 15.30 6.71
N TYR A 22 -1.05 16.55 7.17
CA TYR A 22 -0.06 17.60 6.89
C TYR A 22 1.02 17.66 7.97
N ASN A 23 2.10 18.41 7.72
CA ASN A 23 3.18 18.62 8.68
C ASN A 23 3.92 17.30 9.05
N HIS A 24 4.24 16.52 8.02
CA HIS A 24 4.85 15.20 8.17
C HIS A 24 6.00 14.96 7.20
N PRO A 25 7.00 14.15 7.58
CA PRO A 25 7.96 13.64 6.63
C PRO A 25 7.27 12.63 5.70
N VAL A 26 7.73 12.55 4.45
CA VAL A 26 7.19 11.66 3.44
C VAL A 26 8.30 10.97 2.63
N VAL A 27 8.01 9.76 2.17
CA VAL A 27 8.83 9.02 1.19
C VAL A 27 8.18 9.18 -0.17
N ILE A 28 8.92 9.70 -1.15
CA ILE A 28 8.48 9.69 -2.56
C ILE A 28 8.73 8.29 -3.14
N MET A 29 7.70 7.71 -3.75
CA MET A 29 7.75 6.36 -4.32
C MET A 29 7.81 6.36 -5.85
N SER A 30 7.26 7.40 -6.48
CA SER A 30 7.35 7.64 -7.92
C SER A 30 8.79 7.89 -8.35
N LEU A 31 9.21 7.26 -9.45
CA LEU A 31 10.52 7.46 -10.04
C LEU A 31 10.63 8.85 -10.70
N VAL A 32 9.53 9.28 -11.32
CA VAL A 32 9.40 10.59 -11.98
C VAL A 32 8.03 11.19 -11.65
N PRO A 33 7.90 12.53 -11.64
CA PRO A 33 6.58 13.16 -11.52
C PRO A 33 5.69 12.86 -12.72
N SER A 34 4.37 12.97 -12.54
CA SER A 34 3.40 13.00 -13.62
C SER A 34 3.60 14.23 -14.53
N LEU A 35 2.88 14.28 -15.66
CA LEU A 35 2.93 15.44 -16.56
C LEU A 35 2.43 16.72 -15.88
N GLU A 36 1.50 16.58 -14.93
CA GLU A 36 0.94 17.64 -14.12
C GLU A 36 1.73 17.88 -12.82
N GLY A 37 2.91 17.27 -12.67
CA GLY A 37 3.82 17.53 -11.55
C GLY A 37 3.54 16.74 -10.26
N PHE A 38 2.66 15.72 -10.30
CA PHE A 38 2.33 14.91 -9.12
C PHE A 38 3.34 13.80 -8.86
N VAL A 39 3.52 13.47 -7.58
CA VAL A 39 4.29 12.32 -7.11
C VAL A 39 3.48 11.54 -6.08
N GLU A 40 3.65 10.22 -6.06
CA GLU A 40 3.04 9.35 -5.05
C GLU A 40 3.94 9.24 -3.83
N VAL A 41 3.37 9.48 -2.65
CA VAL A 41 4.09 9.51 -1.39
C VAL A 41 3.46 8.63 -0.32
N PHE A 42 4.29 8.03 0.52
CA PHE A 42 3.87 7.47 1.81
C PHE A 42 4.25 8.42 2.94
N MET A 43 3.35 8.53 3.92
CA MET A 43 3.57 9.33 5.13
C MET A 43 4.52 8.61 6.08
N ILE A 44 5.40 9.37 6.74
CA ILE A 44 6.26 8.88 7.82
C ILE A 44 5.70 9.39 9.15
N THR A 45 5.63 8.50 10.15
CA THR A 45 5.28 8.86 11.52
C THR A 45 6.35 8.40 12.50
N SER A 46 6.54 9.16 13.57
CA SER A 46 7.40 8.75 14.69
C SER A 46 6.61 8.27 15.90
N MET A 47 5.28 8.31 15.86
CA MET A 47 4.41 7.94 16.98
C MET A 47 4.76 8.63 18.32
N GLY A 48 5.33 9.84 18.25
CA GLY A 48 5.83 10.55 19.42
C GLY A 48 7.15 9.98 19.96
N SER A 49 8.02 9.47 19.09
CA SER A 49 9.28 8.78 19.40
C SER A 49 9.12 7.43 20.12
N ARG A 50 7.89 6.94 20.27
CA ARG A 50 7.59 5.63 20.87
C ARG A 50 7.78 4.51 19.84
N GLY A 51 8.18 3.34 20.33
CA GLY A 51 8.16 2.13 19.50
C GLY A 51 6.72 1.72 19.18
N ILE A 52 6.51 1.03 18.06
CA ILE A 52 5.16 0.69 17.61
C ILE A 52 4.36 -0.12 18.64
N ALA A 53 5.00 -1.04 19.36
CA ALA A 53 4.35 -1.84 20.40
C ALA A 53 3.90 -1.02 21.63
N GLN A 54 4.47 0.18 21.81
CA GLN A 54 4.04 1.13 22.86
C GLN A 54 2.96 2.10 22.35
N ALA A 55 2.98 2.39 21.04
CA ALA A 55 2.05 3.31 20.42
C ALA A 55 0.71 2.65 20.06
N HIS A 56 0.72 1.35 19.77
CA HIS A 56 -0.42 0.56 19.33
C HIS A 56 -0.44 -0.80 20.03
N ARG A 57 -1.64 -1.35 20.22
CA ARG A 57 -1.78 -2.74 20.68
C ARG A 57 -1.49 -3.71 19.52
N PRO A 58 -0.81 -4.85 19.74
CA PRO A 58 -0.42 -5.79 18.68
C PRO A 58 -1.60 -6.46 17.95
N ASP A 59 -2.76 -6.55 18.58
CA ASP A 59 -4.03 -7.05 18.02
C ASP A 59 -4.68 -6.06 17.05
N TRP A 60 -4.19 -4.81 17.00
CA TRP A 60 -4.71 -3.81 16.10
C TRP A 60 -4.36 -4.14 14.66
N ALA A 61 -5.36 -4.47 13.84
CA ALA A 61 -5.24 -4.94 12.46
C ALA A 61 -4.32 -4.10 11.56
N HIS A 62 -4.08 -2.85 11.92
CA HIS A 62 -3.32 -1.91 11.11
C HIS A 62 -1.89 -1.67 11.56
N TRP A 63 -1.45 -2.26 12.68
CA TRP A 63 -0.08 -2.06 13.16
C TRP A 63 0.95 -2.61 12.15
N LEU A 64 0.64 -3.71 11.46
CA LEU A 64 1.43 -4.28 10.35
C LEU A 64 1.54 -3.36 9.12
N LYS A 65 0.84 -2.22 9.12
CA LYS A 65 0.92 -1.21 8.05
C LYS A 65 1.93 -0.11 8.35
N TYR A 66 2.79 -0.28 9.34
CA TYR A 66 3.84 0.67 9.72
C TYR A 66 5.22 0.03 9.58
N VAL A 67 5.84 0.20 8.42
CA VAL A 67 7.14 -0.41 8.11
C VAL A 67 8.25 0.36 8.83
N PRO A 68 9.07 -0.29 9.68
CA PRO A 68 10.07 0.40 10.48
C PRO A 68 11.23 0.94 9.63
N ILE A 69 11.72 2.14 9.94
CA ILE A 69 12.98 2.70 9.42
C ILE A 69 14.01 2.65 10.55
N LYS A 70 15.19 2.09 10.28
CA LYS A 70 16.29 2.01 11.26
C LYS A 70 16.57 3.39 11.89
N PRO A 71 16.65 3.50 13.23
CA PRO A 71 16.79 2.41 14.20
C PRO A 71 15.48 1.78 14.72
N ALA A 72 14.30 2.22 14.28
CA ALA A 72 13.03 1.71 14.78
C ALA A 72 12.87 0.21 14.49
N THR A 73 12.22 -0.53 15.38
CA THR A 73 11.91 -1.96 15.22
C THR A 73 10.40 -2.20 15.19
N HIS A 74 10.00 -3.33 14.60
CA HIS A 74 8.61 -3.78 14.57
C HIS A 74 8.54 -5.29 14.87
N PRO A 75 7.94 -5.71 16.00
CA PRO A 75 7.92 -7.13 16.39
C PRO A 75 7.24 -8.06 15.37
N GLY A 76 6.14 -7.62 14.75
CA GLY A 76 5.47 -8.38 13.67
C GLY A 76 6.11 -8.28 12.28
N MET A 77 7.23 -7.55 12.12
CA MET A 77 7.90 -7.36 10.82
C MET A 77 9.43 -7.24 10.99
N PRO A 78 10.10 -8.24 11.57
CA PRO A 78 11.55 -8.17 11.84
C PRO A 78 12.37 -7.98 10.55
N ASP A 79 11.96 -8.59 9.44
CA ASP A 79 12.70 -8.59 8.17
C ASP A 79 12.24 -7.50 7.18
N ALA A 80 11.45 -6.52 7.64
CA ALA A 80 10.97 -5.42 6.80
C ALA A 80 11.64 -4.08 7.13
N GLN A 81 12.65 -4.08 8.00
CA GLN A 81 13.33 -2.84 8.41
C GLN A 81 13.99 -2.14 7.21
N LEU A 82 13.63 -0.88 7.04
CA LEU A 82 14.17 0.00 6.00
C LEU A 82 15.42 0.69 6.51
N CYS A 83 16.39 0.89 5.63
CA CYS A 83 17.67 1.48 5.93
C CYS A 83 17.93 2.69 5.02
N LEU A 84 18.51 3.72 5.62
CA LEU A 84 19.22 4.76 4.89
C LEU A 84 20.61 4.23 4.52
N PRO A 85 21.22 4.69 3.40
CA PRO A 85 22.61 4.42 3.10
C PRO A 85 23.55 4.83 4.24
N ASP A 86 24.70 4.19 4.36
CA ASP A 86 25.66 4.41 5.47
C ASP A 86 26.21 5.84 5.54
N HIS A 87 26.19 6.58 4.44
CA HIS A 87 26.61 8.00 4.39
C HIS A 87 25.52 8.98 4.84
N CYS A 88 24.29 8.50 5.08
CA CYS A 88 23.20 9.32 5.59
C CYS A 88 23.11 9.23 7.11
N LEU A 89 22.90 10.37 7.77
CA LEU A 89 22.60 10.37 9.20
C LEU A 89 21.28 9.65 9.48
N PRO A 90 21.19 8.88 10.58
CA PRO A 90 19.94 8.24 10.98
C PRO A 90 18.86 9.29 11.29
N LEU A 91 17.59 8.89 11.15
CA LEU A 91 16.49 9.75 11.55
C LEU A 91 16.53 9.98 13.06
N ALA A 92 16.31 11.22 13.50
CA ALA A 92 16.38 11.62 14.91
C ALA A 92 15.37 10.91 15.83
N LYS A 93 14.32 10.31 15.26
CA LYS A 93 13.27 9.61 15.99
C LYS A 93 13.05 8.23 15.40
N ASN A 94 12.61 7.29 16.23
CA ASN A 94 12.05 6.01 15.76
C ASN A 94 10.91 6.32 14.79
N SER A 95 11.08 5.95 13.53
CA SER A 95 10.21 6.36 12.44
C SER A 95 9.71 5.15 11.66
N TYR A 96 8.48 5.26 11.18
CA TYR A 96 7.77 4.22 10.46
C TYR A 96 7.13 4.80 9.21
N VAL A 97 7.21 4.09 8.09
CA VAL A 97 6.45 4.41 6.89
C VAL A 97 5.04 3.83 7.04
N ASN A 98 4.03 4.68 6.97
CA ASN A 98 2.63 4.25 6.94
C ASN A 98 2.27 3.80 5.53
N ILE A 99 2.08 2.51 5.33
CA ILE A 99 1.72 1.88 4.04
C ILE A 99 0.23 1.59 3.91
N ARG A 100 -0.62 2.13 4.79
CA ARG A 100 -2.09 1.98 4.69
C ARG A 100 -2.62 2.61 3.40
N GLN A 101 -2.05 3.76 3.04
CA GLN A 101 -2.44 4.55 1.89
C GLN A 101 -1.23 5.35 1.41
N TRP A 102 -1.09 5.46 0.10
CA TRP A 102 -0.24 6.47 -0.53
C TRP A 102 -1.09 7.65 -0.99
N HIS A 103 -0.47 8.82 -1.10
CA HIS A 103 -1.12 10.05 -1.52
C HIS A 103 -0.43 10.61 -2.76
N SER A 104 -1.24 11.10 -3.70
CA SER A 104 -0.75 11.88 -4.82
C SER A 104 -0.63 13.34 -4.38
N VAL A 105 0.57 13.91 -4.48
CA VAL A 105 0.86 15.29 -4.06
C VAL A 105 1.66 16.01 -5.14
N HIS A 106 1.40 17.29 -5.34
CA HIS A 106 2.22 18.08 -6.25
C HIS A 106 3.64 18.19 -5.69
N LEU A 107 4.66 17.92 -6.52
CA LEU A 107 6.05 17.92 -6.06
C LEU A 107 6.45 19.27 -5.44
N GLU A 108 5.94 20.37 -5.99
CA GLU A 108 6.20 21.74 -5.49
C GLU A 108 5.57 22.05 -4.13
N ALA A 109 4.56 21.27 -3.71
CA ALA A 109 3.98 21.38 -2.37
C ALA A 109 4.94 20.83 -1.29
N LEU A 110 5.91 19.99 -1.69
CA LEU A 110 6.88 19.39 -0.78
C LEU A 110 8.04 20.35 -0.48
N ARG A 111 8.69 20.11 0.65
CA ARG A 111 9.90 20.80 1.10
C ARG A 111 11.02 19.79 1.33
N PRO A 112 12.29 20.20 1.17
CA PRO A 112 13.41 19.37 1.58
C PRO A 112 13.28 18.98 3.05
N TYR A 113 13.47 17.71 3.36
CA TYR A 113 13.53 17.27 4.74
C TYR A 113 14.93 17.58 5.27
N ARG A 114 15.05 18.65 6.07
CA ARG A 114 16.35 19.08 6.62
C ARG A 114 16.45 18.69 8.09
N LEU A 115 17.26 17.68 8.37
CA LEU A 115 17.85 17.50 9.69
C LEU A 115 19.17 18.26 9.69
N SER A 116 19.22 19.39 10.39
CA SER A 116 20.44 20.12 10.75
C SER A 116 21.55 20.17 9.68
N GLY A 117 21.27 20.79 8.53
CA GLY A 117 22.29 21.23 7.57
C GLY A 117 22.84 20.20 6.57
N GLY A 118 22.31 18.98 6.52
CA GLY A 118 22.71 17.93 5.55
C GLY A 118 21.77 17.77 4.35
N ASP A 119 22.19 16.94 3.39
CA ASP A 119 21.35 16.49 2.30
C ASP A 119 20.11 15.73 2.82
N PRO A 120 18.96 15.80 2.12
CA PRO A 120 17.79 15.04 2.51
C PRO A 120 18.10 13.53 2.54
N PRO A 121 17.68 12.80 3.59
CA PRO A 121 17.90 11.37 3.67
C PRO A 121 17.15 10.66 2.55
N VAL A 122 17.83 9.73 1.89
CA VAL A 122 17.30 8.89 0.81
C VAL A 122 17.24 7.44 1.31
N LEU A 123 16.18 6.70 1.00
CA LEU A 123 16.14 5.27 1.31
C LEU A 123 17.12 4.50 0.41
N GLY A 124 17.82 3.51 0.98
CA GLY A 124 18.67 2.62 0.19
C GLY A 124 17.87 1.88 -0.89
N LYS A 125 18.51 1.54 -2.02
CA LYS A 125 17.83 0.86 -3.15
C LYS A 125 17.14 -0.43 -2.74
N ALA A 126 17.77 -1.22 -1.85
CA ALA A 126 17.19 -2.45 -1.32
C ALA A 126 15.94 -2.18 -0.48
N SER A 127 15.98 -1.18 0.40
CA SER A 127 14.83 -0.76 1.21
C SER A 127 13.70 -0.16 0.38
N LEU A 128 14.01 0.62 -0.67
CA LEU A 128 12.98 1.11 -1.57
C LEU A 128 12.28 -0.05 -2.31
N ARG A 129 13.03 -1.04 -2.77
CA ARG A 129 12.45 -2.27 -3.37
C ARG A 129 11.58 -3.01 -2.36
N ARG A 130 12.08 -3.21 -1.14
CA ARG A 130 11.33 -3.87 -0.07
C ARG A 130 10.04 -3.13 0.28
N LEU A 131 10.10 -1.80 0.35
CA LEU A 131 8.93 -0.97 0.60
C LEU A 131 7.88 -1.11 -0.51
N ARG A 132 8.29 -1.20 -1.78
CA ARG A 132 7.38 -1.49 -2.90
C ARG A 132 6.72 -2.86 -2.75
N GLU A 133 7.49 -3.89 -2.42
CA GLU A 133 6.98 -5.25 -2.22
C GLU A 133 5.94 -5.32 -1.10
N VAL A 134 6.26 -4.80 0.09
CA VAL A 134 5.37 -4.91 1.27
C VAL A 134 4.14 -4.02 1.16
N SER A 135 4.23 -2.90 0.44
CA SER A 135 3.08 -2.00 0.21
C SER A 135 2.23 -2.40 -0.98
N GLY A 136 2.73 -3.26 -1.88
CA GLY A 136 2.10 -3.53 -3.17
C GLY A 136 2.07 -2.31 -4.11
N PHE A 137 2.89 -1.29 -3.84
CA PHE A 137 2.92 -0.06 -4.62
C PHE A 137 3.37 -0.32 -6.07
N VAL A 138 2.59 0.19 -7.02
CA VAL A 138 2.89 0.17 -8.45
C VAL A 138 3.01 1.60 -8.93
N ASP A 139 4.20 1.96 -9.43
CA ASP A 139 4.43 3.28 -10.02
C ASP A 139 3.75 3.36 -11.40
N LEU A 140 2.63 4.07 -11.46
CA LEU A 140 1.87 4.28 -12.70
C LEU A 140 2.54 5.28 -13.64
N HIS A 141 3.45 6.11 -13.13
CA HIS A 141 4.18 7.11 -13.89
C HIS A 141 5.51 6.57 -14.44
N ASP A 142 5.94 5.38 -14.01
CA ASP A 142 7.11 4.71 -14.60
C ASP A 142 6.80 4.27 -16.04
N PRO A 143 7.50 4.83 -17.05
CA PRO A 143 7.28 4.48 -18.44
C PRO A 143 7.52 2.99 -18.72
N ASN A 144 8.34 2.30 -17.90
CA ASN A 144 8.57 0.87 -18.03
C ASN A 144 7.39 0.02 -17.54
N ASN A 145 6.67 0.48 -16.52
CA ASN A 145 5.46 -0.18 -16.04
C ASN A 145 4.30 -0.03 -17.01
N SER A 146 4.15 1.15 -17.62
CA SER A 146 3.10 1.38 -18.63
C SER A 146 3.19 0.39 -19.80
N LYS A 147 4.41 0.06 -20.24
CA LYS A 147 4.67 -0.93 -21.29
C LYS A 147 4.33 -2.36 -20.84
N ARG A 148 4.64 -2.71 -19.58
CA ARG A 148 4.30 -4.02 -19.02
C ARG A 148 2.79 -4.19 -18.86
N LEU A 149 2.08 -3.19 -18.36
CA LEU A 149 0.62 -3.22 -18.22
C LEU A 149 -0.07 -3.33 -19.58
N LYS A 150 0.38 -2.56 -20.58
CA LYS A 150 -0.12 -2.66 -21.97
C LYS A 150 0.09 -4.05 -22.58
N LYS A 151 1.22 -4.71 -22.26
CA LYS A 151 1.53 -6.07 -22.72
C LYS A 151 0.67 -7.15 -22.05
N VAL A 152 0.23 -6.92 -20.81
CA VAL A 152 -0.68 -7.83 -20.10
C VAL A 152 -2.13 -7.63 -20.57
N SER A 153 -2.52 -6.41 -20.97
CA SER A 153 -3.86 -6.12 -21.52
C SER A 153 -4.03 -6.46 -22.99
N SER A 154 -2.96 -6.65 -23.77
CA SER A 154 -3.08 -7.18 -25.13
C SER A 154 -3.46 -8.66 -25.09
N PHE A 155 -4.53 -9.02 -25.80
CA PHE A 155 -5.10 -10.37 -25.87
C PHE A 155 -4.07 -11.47 -26.20
N ASP A 156 -2.99 -11.11 -26.90
CA ASP A 156 -1.87 -12.01 -27.24
C ASP A 156 -1.09 -12.52 -26.00
N GLY A 157 -1.03 -11.76 -24.90
CA GLY A 157 -0.30 -12.13 -23.68
C GLY A 157 -1.04 -13.11 -22.77
N LEU A 158 -2.38 -13.14 -22.84
CA LEU A 158 -3.22 -14.08 -22.09
C LEU A 158 -3.10 -15.51 -22.64
N CYS A 159 -2.87 -15.64 -23.95
CA CYS A 159 -2.72 -16.94 -24.62
C CYS A 159 -1.43 -17.67 -24.21
N ASP A 160 -0.35 -16.92 -23.94
CA ASP A 160 0.94 -17.48 -23.49
C ASP A 160 0.93 -17.88 -22.00
N GLN A 161 0.23 -17.15 -21.13
CA GLN A 161 0.04 -17.57 -19.73
C GLN A 161 -0.84 -18.81 -19.62
N ALA A 162 -1.88 -18.94 -20.44
CA ALA A 162 -2.75 -20.11 -20.47
C ALA A 162 -2.01 -21.38 -20.97
N LYS A 163 -1.05 -21.25 -21.90
CA LYS A 163 -0.18 -22.37 -22.32
C LYS A 163 0.79 -22.81 -21.23
N ARG A 164 1.32 -21.88 -20.42
CA ARG A 164 2.22 -22.22 -19.30
C ARG A 164 1.51 -22.93 -18.14
N LEU A 165 0.28 -22.55 -17.83
CA LEU A 165 -0.54 -23.24 -16.80
C LEU A 165 -0.99 -24.65 -17.22
N LYS A 166 -1.11 -24.93 -18.53
CA LYS A 166 -1.39 -26.29 -19.03
C LYS A 166 -0.16 -27.22 -19.04
N GLY A 167 1.06 -26.67 -19.00
CA GLY A 167 2.30 -27.45 -18.92
C GLY A 167 2.67 -27.97 -17.53
N LEU A 168 2.04 -27.45 -16.47
CA LEU A 168 2.35 -27.79 -15.07
C LEU A 168 1.43 -28.85 -14.45
N LYS A 169 0.47 -29.39 -15.21
CA LYS A 169 -0.48 -30.44 -14.76
C LYS A 169 -0.05 -31.87 -15.09
N GLY A 170 1.23 -32.06 -15.44
CA GLY A 170 1.78 -33.33 -15.90
C GLY A 170 2.96 -33.84 -15.07
N SER A 171 2.87 -33.81 -13.73
CA SER A 171 3.77 -34.61 -12.89
C SER A 171 3.16 -34.83 -11.49
N GLN A 172 2.37 -35.90 -11.37
CA GLN A 172 1.91 -36.45 -10.10
C GLN A 172 2.26 -37.94 -10.05
N SER A 173 3.07 -38.34 -9.06
CA SER A 173 3.31 -39.71 -8.55
C SER A 173 4.62 -39.66 -7.74
N ARG A 174 4.76 -40.01 -6.46
CA ARG A 174 4.03 -40.94 -5.58
C ARG A 174 4.48 -40.70 -4.11
N ASN A 175 3.56 -41.01 -3.18
CA ASN A 175 3.71 -41.57 -1.82
C ASN A 175 4.65 -40.88 -0.79
N ASP A 176 4.10 -40.42 0.34
CA ASP A 176 3.97 -41.26 1.55
C ASP A 176 3.18 -40.56 2.68
N SER A 177 2.61 -41.41 3.52
CA SER A 177 1.67 -41.23 4.62
C SER A 177 2.21 -40.57 5.90
N GLY A 178 1.35 -39.90 6.66
CA GLY A 178 1.54 -39.79 8.12
C GLY A 178 0.93 -38.56 8.84
N LEU A 179 -0.22 -38.80 9.50
CA LEU A 179 -0.67 -38.27 10.80
C LEU A 179 -1.13 -36.81 10.97
N LEU A 180 -2.43 -36.71 11.32
CA LEU A 180 -3.14 -35.61 11.99
C LEU A 180 -2.68 -35.44 13.46
N PRO A 181 -2.82 -34.23 14.02
CA PRO A 181 -3.75 -34.03 15.13
C PRO A 181 -4.62 -32.78 14.88
N GLU A 182 -5.95 -32.90 15.01
CA GLU A 182 -6.75 -32.73 16.24
C GLU A 182 -7.22 -31.28 16.36
N MET A 183 -8.52 -31.11 16.13
CA MET A 183 -9.27 -29.87 16.19
C MET A 183 -9.61 -29.58 17.65
N ASP A 184 -9.29 -28.37 18.10
CA ASP A 184 -9.95 -27.77 19.25
C ASP A 184 -10.84 -26.63 18.76
N ASP A 185 -12.13 -26.82 19.00
CA ASP A 185 -13.19 -25.82 18.96
C ASP A 185 -12.88 -24.68 19.93
N LEU A 186 -13.24 -23.44 19.59
CA LEU A 186 -13.76 -22.47 20.58
C LEU A 186 -14.38 -21.23 19.90
N GLU A 187 -15.70 -21.19 20.06
CA GLU A 187 -16.62 -20.06 20.21
C GLU A 187 -16.40 -18.76 19.40
N VAL A 188 -17.32 -18.59 18.46
CA VAL A 188 -17.74 -17.32 17.86
C VAL A 188 -18.44 -16.47 18.92
N ASP A 189 -17.82 -15.38 19.35
CA ASP A 189 -18.53 -14.26 19.99
C ASP A 189 -18.74 -13.14 18.94
N LEU A 190 -20.00 -12.98 18.54
CA LEU A 190 -20.44 -12.09 17.47
C LEU A 190 -21.24 -10.95 18.09
N ARG A 191 -20.57 -9.87 18.49
CA ARG A 191 -21.20 -8.56 18.71
C ARG A 191 -20.34 -7.42 18.17
N GLU A 192 -20.81 -6.88 17.04
CA GLU A 192 -21.01 -5.45 16.71
C GLU A 192 -19.89 -4.45 17.14
N THR A 193 -19.36 -3.60 16.27
CA THR A 193 -20.09 -2.65 15.39
C THR A 193 -19.26 -2.26 14.17
N VAL A 194 -19.96 -2.25 13.04
CA VAL A 194 -19.55 -1.83 11.71
C VAL A 194 -19.31 -0.32 11.64
N GLN A 195 -18.13 0.08 11.17
CA GLN A 195 -17.97 1.25 10.31
C GLN A 195 -17.04 0.86 9.18
N SER A 196 -17.62 0.13 8.22
CA SER A 196 -16.95 -0.29 7.00
C SER A 196 -17.13 0.81 5.96
N ASP A 197 -16.09 1.60 5.71
CA ASP A 197 -15.95 2.31 4.43
C ASP A 197 -15.69 1.24 3.36
N GLY A 198 -16.79 0.70 2.84
CA GLY A 198 -16.79 -0.33 1.82
C GLY A 198 -16.34 0.25 0.49
N TYR A 199 -15.06 0.08 0.15
CA TYR A 199 -14.63 0.15 -1.24
C TYR A 199 -15.26 -1.04 -2.00
N ILE A 200 -16.40 -0.79 -2.65
CA ILE A 200 -16.99 -1.75 -3.60
C ILE A 200 -15.99 -1.88 -4.75
N SER A 201 -15.32 -3.04 -4.83
CA SER A 201 -14.50 -3.40 -5.98
C SER A 201 -15.30 -3.20 -7.27
N LEU A 202 -14.65 -2.78 -8.36
CA LEU A 202 -15.28 -2.58 -9.67
C LEU A 202 -16.11 -3.81 -10.09
N ALA A 203 -15.65 -5.02 -9.75
CA ALA A 203 -16.38 -6.26 -9.99
C ALA A 203 -17.72 -6.32 -9.22
N GLY A 204 -17.75 -5.83 -7.97
CA GLY A 204 -18.96 -5.72 -7.17
C GLY A 204 -19.94 -4.70 -7.72
N LEU A 205 -19.45 -3.56 -8.22
CA LEU A 205 -20.28 -2.56 -8.89
C LEU A 205 -20.93 -3.14 -10.16
N MET A 206 -20.14 -3.85 -10.98
CA MET A 206 -20.63 -4.50 -12.20
C MET A 206 -21.68 -5.57 -11.90
N LEU A 207 -21.50 -6.37 -10.84
CA LEU A 207 -22.48 -7.35 -10.42
C LEU A 207 -23.80 -6.69 -9.98
N LEU A 208 -23.72 -5.58 -9.26
CA LEU A 208 -24.89 -4.83 -8.79
C LEU A 208 -25.70 -4.27 -9.97
N VAL A 209 -25.02 -3.72 -10.98
CA VAL A 209 -25.65 -3.24 -12.22
C VAL A 209 -26.32 -4.38 -12.99
N LEU A 210 -25.66 -5.54 -13.08
CA LEU A 210 -26.23 -6.71 -13.75
C LEU A 210 -27.50 -7.20 -13.07
N LEU A 211 -27.50 -7.26 -11.73
CA LEU A 211 -28.66 -7.65 -10.94
C LEU A 211 -29.82 -6.66 -11.13
N ALA A 212 -29.53 -5.36 -11.12
CA ALA A 212 -30.55 -4.33 -11.37
C ALA A 212 -31.18 -4.47 -12.77
N ALA A 213 -30.37 -4.74 -13.80
CA ALA A 213 -30.85 -4.95 -15.17
C ALA A 213 -31.73 -6.21 -15.28
N VAL A 214 -31.35 -7.31 -14.64
CA VAL A 214 -32.15 -8.54 -14.60
C VAL A 214 -33.47 -8.31 -13.88
N PHE A 215 -33.45 -7.63 -12.73
CA PHE A 215 -34.66 -7.28 -11.99
C PHE A 215 -35.60 -6.40 -12.82
N LEU A 216 -35.08 -5.40 -13.51
CA LEU A 216 -35.87 -4.53 -14.38
C LEU A 216 -36.48 -5.32 -15.55
N HIS A 217 -35.71 -6.23 -16.15
CA HIS A 217 -36.20 -7.08 -17.23
C HIS A 217 -37.31 -8.02 -16.76
N LEU A 218 -37.16 -8.65 -15.60
CA LEU A 218 -38.19 -9.50 -14.99
C LEU A 218 -39.45 -8.68 -14.64
N TYR A 219 -39.28 -7.48 -14.10
CA TYR A 219 -40.39 -6.60 -13.74
C TYR A 219 -41.20 -6.16 -14.97
N ILE A 220 -40.54 -5.84 -16.09
CA ILE A 220 -41.21 -5.52 -17.35
C ILE A 220 -41.97 -6.75 -17.87
N LYS A 221 -41.35 -7.93 -17.84
CA LYS A 221 -42.01 -9.19 -18.26
C LYS A 221 -43.20 -9.59 -17.40
N LEU A 222 -43.22 -9.21 -16.13
CA LEU A 222 -44.33 -9.53 -15.22
C LEU A 222 -45.54 -8.59 -15.43
N LYS A 223 -45.33 -7.43 -16.05
CA LYS A 223 -46.36 -6.42 -16.33
C LYS A 223 -46.91 -6.46 -17.75
N ALA A 224 -46.30 -7.23 -18.65
CA ALA A 224 -46.76 -7.49 -20.01
C ALA A 224 -47.53 -8.80 -20.05
#